data_AF-A0A8E1RS39-F1
#
_entry.id   AF-A0A8E1RS39-F1
#
_cell.length_a   1.000
_cell.length_b   1.000
_cell.length_c   1.000
_cell.angle_alpha   90.00
_cell.angle_beta   90.00
_cell.angle_gamma   90.00
#
_symmetry.space_group_name_H-M   'P 1'
#
loop_
_entity.id
_entity.type
_entity.pdbx_description
1 polymer ?
#
loop_
_entity_poly.entity_id
_entity_poly.type
_entity_poly.pdbx_seq_one_letter_code
_entity_poly.pdbx_strand_id
1 'polypeptide(L)'
;MDTPSFLYLLLFPAKKMMKVGKANNIYNRIQSLKRVWGDVDYAHSYRIALPQSEVFKLEKMLHFLLAKYQTGIDAGDGYTELFSIEALEPAIKHIHYVIEHGVIDAQLLQGIEKPQLRPGKSAAHRHAKMKKRSDTMINNVVRVTEQFSRINRLLLILLFKQHRLRYQYDIEGNTILFRIADNRTDQRDAHKIMRMFSFFIEDFRYLGGTNYCSGVFGEGTVTQYNVELISGDHDAHPLVAYLASQTERLFNKLPSRSALLMEDLPILESSRILRRVLQNDDED
;
A
#
# COMPACT_ATOMS: atom_id res chain seq x y z
N MET A 1 27.86 6.68 19.53
CA MET A 1 28.58 5.39 19.42
C MET A 1 28.69 5.08 17.94
N ASP A 2 29.90 5.11 17.38
CA ASP A 2 30.10 4.79 15.96
C ASP A 2 29.71 3.33 15.71
N THR A 3 28.78 3.11 14.79
CA THR A 3 28.36 1.75 14.43
C THR A 3 29.55 1.06 13.77
N PRO A 4 29.93 -0.17 14.21
CA PRO A 4 31.04 -0.88 13.58
C PRO A 4 30.70 -1.18 12.12
N SER A 5 31.66 -0.94 11.25
CA SER A 5 31.61 -1.28 9.83
C SER A 5 32.80 -2.16 9.49
N PHE A 6 32.77 -2.79 8.32
CA PHE A 6 33.85 -3.66 7.89
C PHE A 6 34.53 -3.08 6.65
N LEU A 7 35.86 -3.09 6.65
CA LEU A 7 36.64 -3.12 5.43
C LEU A 7 36.85 -4.60 5.04
N TYR A 8 36.77 -4.89 3.75
CA TYR A 8 36.98 -6.22 3.19
C TYR A 8 37.98 -6.19 2.04
N LEU A 9 38.65 -7.33 1.85
CA LEU A 9 39.41 -7.68 0.66
C LEU A 9 38.72 -8.91 0.03
N LEU A 10 37.90 -8.71 -0.99
CA LEU A 10 37.17 -9.80 -1.67
C LEU A 10 37.97 -10.31 -2.86
N LEU A 11 38.23 -11.62 -2.90
CA LEU A 11 38.89 -12.26 -4.02
C LEU A 11 37.88 -12.81 -5.01
N PHE A 12 38.09 -12.54 -6.30
CA PHE A 12 37.33 -13.10 -7.42
C PHE A 12 38.29 -13.93 -8.30
N PRO A 13 38.52 -15.21 -7.97
CA PRO A 13 39.55 -16.02 -8.63
C PRO A 13 39.35 -16.15 -10.14
N ALA A 14 38.11 -16.32 -10.58
CA ALA A 14 37.77 -16.47 -12.01
C ALA A 14 38.22 -15.28 -12.86
N LYS A 15 38.29 -14.09 -12.27
CA LYS A 15 38.74 -12.86 -12.95
C LYS A 15 40.11 -12.37 -12.49
N LYS A 16 40.82 -13.15 -11.65
CA LYS A 16 42.15 -12.82 -11.09
C LYS A 16 42.22 -11.40 -10.51
N MET A 17 41.17 -11.01 -9.79
CA MET A 17 41.04 -9.67 -9.21
C MET A 17 40.69 -9.71 -7.73
N MET A 18 40.98 -8.61 -7.05
CA MET A 18 40.61 -8.32 -5.67
C MET A 18 39.82 -7.02 -5.63
N LYS A 19 38.77 -6.98 -4.80
CA LYS A 19 38.07 -5.74 -4.47
C LYS A 19 38.39 -5.30 -3.04
N VAL A 20 38.81 -4.06 -2.87
CA VAL A 20 38.98 -3.43 -1.55
C VAL A 20 37.80 -2.50 -1.31
N GLY A 21 36.95 -2.80 -0.35
CA GLY A 21 35.80 -1.94 -0.10
C GLY A 21 35.25 -2.07 1.31
N LYS A 22 34.21 -1.29 1.59
CA LYS A 22 33.53 -1.33 2.90
C LYS A 22 32.08 -1.77 2.83
N ALA A 23 31.58 -2.34 3.93
CA ALA A 23 30.17 -2.64 4.12
C ALA A 23 29.84 -2.86 5.60
N ASN A 24 28.62 -2.49 5.99
CA ASN A 24 28.05 -2.90 7.28
C ASN A 24 27.62 -4.38 7.27
N ASN A 25 27.31 -4.92 6.08
CA ASN A 25 26.97 -6.32 5.87
C ASN A 25 27.70 -6.83 4.60
N ILE A 26 28.85 -7.48 4.81
CA ILE A 26 29.71 -7.97 3.73
C ILE A 26 28.96 -8.97 2.84
N TYR A 27 28.13 -9.85 3.42
CA TYR A 27 27.40 -10.86 2.65
C TYR A 27 26.41 -10.25 1.65
N ASN A 28 25.60 -9.28 2.08
CA ASN A 28 24.68 -8.57 1.19
C ASN A 28 25.43 -7.83 0.07
N ARG A 29 26.61 -7.28 0.40
CA ARG A 29 27.47 -6.64 -0.61
C ARG A 29 27.99 -7.66 -1.62
N ILE A 30 28.44 -8.83 -1.19
CA ILE A 30 28.85 -9.93 -2.07
C ILE A 30 27.70 -10.35 -2.99
N GLN A 31 26.46 -10.51 -2.49
CA GLN A 31 25.32 -10.88 -3.34
C GLN A 31 25.05 -9.85 -4.45
N SER A 32 25.27 -8.57 -4.16
CA SER A 32 25.11 -7.50 -5.14
C SER A 32 26.22 -7.54 -6.19
N LEU A 33 27.45 -7.79 -5.76
CA LEU A 33 28.64 -7.85 -6.62
C LEU A 33 28.68 -9.12 -7.49
N LYS A 34 28.16 -10.25 -6.98
CA LYS A 34 28.20 -11.56 -7.65
C LYS A 34 27.61 -11.52 -9.06
N ARG A 35 26.57 -10.70 -9.28
CA ARG A 35 25.92 -10.55 -10.59
C ARG A 35 26.84 -10.00 -11.68
N VAL A 36 27.82 -9.17 -11.30
CA VAL A 36 28.69 -8.45 -12.25
C VAL A 36 30.09 -9.07 -12.30
N TRP A 37 30.61 -9.45 -11.12
CA TRP A 37 32.02 -9.84 -10.96
C TRP A 37 32.22 -11.35 -10.82
N GLY A 38 31.15 -12.11 -10.55
CA GLY A 38 31.21 -13.57 -10.38
C GLY A 38 31.37 -14.00 -8.93
N ASP A 39 31.71 -15.27 -8.72
CA ASP A 39 31.82 -15.86 -7.40
C ASP A 39 33.05 -15.36 -6.62
N VAL A 40 32.82 -15.09 -5.34
CA VAL A 40 33.86 -14.68 -4.38
C VAL A 40 34.44 -15.92 -3.69
N ASP A 41 35.75 -15.94 -3.50
CA ASP A 41 36.40 -16.90 -2.62
C ASP A 41 36.28 -16.45 -1.16
N TYR A 42 35.27 -16.97 -0.48
CA TYR A 42 34.99 -16.63 0.91
C TYR A 42 36.10 -17.03 1.87
N ALA A 43 36.81 -18.13 1.61
CA ALA A 43 37.81 -18.66 2.53
C ALA A 43 39.09 -17.83 2.50
N HIS A 44 39.50 -17.41 1.30
CA HIS A 44 40.74 -16.65 1.10
C HIS A 44 40.53 -15.12 1.08
N SER A 45 39.29 -14.63 1.21
CA SER A 45 39.01 -13.21 1.38
C SER A 45 39.26 -12.74 2.83
N TYR A 46 39.42 -11.44 3.04
CA TYR A 46 39.74 -10.87 4.36
C TYR A 46 38.73 -9.82 4.81
N ARG A 47 38.64 -9.62 6.12
CA ARG A 47 37.83 -8.57 6.75
C ARG A 47 38.50 -7.99 7.98
N ILE A 48 38.23 -6.72 8.26
CA ILE A 48 38.61 -6.04 9.49
C ILE A 48 37.43 -5.19 9.97
N ALA A 49 37.11 -5.28 11.26
CA ALA A 49 36.01 -4.55 11.88
C ALA A 49 36.54 -3.29 12.57
N LEU A 50 35.99 -2.13 12.25
CA LEU A 50 36.45 -0.83 12.74
C LEU A 50 35.27 0.14 12.89
N PRO A 51 35.42 1.23 13.65
CA PRO A 51 34.51 2.38 13.56
C PRO A 51 34.41 2.88 12.12
N GLN A 52 33.22 3.32 11.71
CA GLN A 52 32.94 3.73 10.32
C GLN A 52 33.91 4.82 9.80
N SER A 53 34.30 5.74 10.66
CA SER A 53 35.28 6.80 10.38
C SER A 53 36.66 6.24 10.02
N GLU A 54 37.14 5.24 10.76
CA GLU A 54 38.42 4.57 10.53
C GLU A 54 38.39 3.64 9.32
N VAL A 55 37.28 2.92 9.09
CA VAL A 55 37.08 2.12 7.86
C VAL A 55 37.29 2.96 6.62
N PHE A 56 36.71 4.17 6.59
CA PHE A 56 36.80 5.05 5.43
C PHE A 56 38.22 5.59 5.20
N LYS A 57 38.94 5.93 6.26
CA LYS A 57 40.35 6.35 6.16
C LYS A 57 41.22 5.23 5.62
N LEU A 58 41.07 4.03 6.18
CA LEU A 58 41.85 2.86 5.79
C LEU A 58 41.55 2.43 4.35
N GLU A 59 40.29 2.41 3.94
CA GLU A 59 39.86 2.14 2.56
C GLU A 59 40.54 3.09 1.56
N LYS A 60 40.46 4.40 1.81
CA LYS A 60 41.09 5.41 0.95
C LYS A 60 42.60 5.29 0.89
N MET A 61 43.24 5.01 2.03
CA MET A 61 44.69 4.79 2.09
C MET A 61 45.07 3.60 1.21
N LEU A 62 44.35 2.49 1.31
CA LEU A 62 44.61 1.31 0.49
C LEU A 62 44.38 1.57 -1.00
N HIS A 63 43.29 2.27 -1.37
CA HIS A 63 43.07 2.64 -2.77
C HIS A 63 44.23 3.47 -3.34
N PHE A 64 44.75 4.42 -2.56
CA PHE A 64 45.90 5.23 -2.95
C PHE A 64 47.19 4.39 -3.08
N LEU A 65 47.52 3.60 -2.06
CA LEU A 65 48.75 2.78 -2.04
C LEU A 65 48.76 1.68 -3.11
N LEU A 66 47.58 1.17 -3.45
CA LEU A 66 47.40 0.09 -4.42
C LEU A 66 47.08 0.59 -5.83
N ALA A 67 47.08 1.91 -6.08
CA ALA A 67 46.67 2.49 -7.36
C ALA A 67 47.40 1.88 -8.57
N LYS A 68 48.67 1.50 -8.43
CA LYS A 68 49.45 0.83 -9.50
C LYS A 68 48.92 -0.56 -9.89
N TYR A 69 48.10 -1.18 -9.05
CA TYR A 69 47.47 -2.48 -9.30
C TYR A 69 46.02 -2.35 -9.76
N GLN A 70 45.48 -1.13 -9.90
CA GLN A 70 44.09 -0.91 -10.27
C GLN A 70 43.82 -1.52 -11.66
N THR A 71 42.79 -2.35 -11.77
CA THR A 71 42.40 -2.92 -13.07
C THR A 71 41.71 -1.82 -13.87
N GLY A 72 42.23 -1.48 -15.05
CA GLY A 72 41.67 -0.45 -15.96
C GLY A 72 40.33 -0.84 -16.59
N ILE A 73 39.36 -1.23 -15.75
CA ILE A 73 38.00 -1.61 -16.14
C ILE A 73 37.12 -0.37 -16.01
N ASP A 74 36.59 0.11 -17.12
CA ASP A 74 35.89 1.40 -17.18
C ASP A 74 34.37 1.31 -16.93
N ALA A 75 33.85 0.14 -16.53
CA ALA A 75 32.41 -0.04 -16.31
C ALA A 75 32.07 -1.03 -15.19
N GLY A 76 31.17 -0.62 -14.28
CA GLY A 76 30.61 -1.41 -13.19
C GLY A 76 30.67 -0.69 -11.84
N ASP A 77 29.76 -1.02 -10.91
CA ASP A 77 29.75 -0.41 -9.57
C ASP A 77 31.06 -0.70 -8.81
N GLY A 78 31.72 0.37 -8.34
CA GLY A 78 32.96 0.33 -7.58
C GLY A 78 34.17 -0.17 -8.38
N TYR A 79 34.25 0.14 -9.68
CA TYR A 79 35.40 -0.22 -10.53
C TYR A 79 36.73 0.41 -10.08
N THR A 80 36.67 1.58 -9.43
CA THR A 80 37.84 2.23 -8.81
C THR A 80 38.40 1.50 -7.60
N GLU A 81 37.65 0.51 -7.11
CA GLU A 81 37.97 -0.29 -5.94
C GLU A 81 38.45 -1.71 -6.33
N LEU A 82 38.70 -1.94 -7.63
CA LEU A 82 39.14 -3.22 -8.19
C LEU A 82 40.63 -3.19 -8.54
N PHE A 83 41.33 -4.21 -8.08
CA PHE A 83 42.77 -4.36 -8.21
C PHE A 83 43.12 -5.75 -8.73
N SER A 84 44.28 -5.90 -9.37
CA SER A 84 44.86 -7.20 -9.68
C SER A 84 44.98 -8.05 -8.41
N ILE A 85 44.83 -9.36 -8.52
CA ILE A 85 45.01 -10.27 -7.37
C ILE A 85 46.41 -10.15 -6.73
N GLU A 86 47.41 -9.69 -7.50
CA GLU A 86 48.76 -9.38 -7.03
C GLU A 86 48.81 -8.28 -5.97
N ALA A 87 47.75 -7.46 -5.86
CA ALA A 87 47.61 -6.42 -4.85
C ALA A 87 47.31 -6.97 -3.45
N LEU A 88 46.94 -8.25 -3.32
CA LEU A 88 46.55 -8.86 -2.04
C LEU A 88 47.66 -8.79 -1.00
N GLU A 89 48.85 -9.27 -1.34
CA GLU A 89 50.00 -9.28 -0.43
C GLU A 89 50.41 -7.85 0.00
N PRO A 90 50.55 -6.86 -0.92
CA PRO A 90 50.72 -5.46 -0.54
C PRO A 90 49.62 -4.93 0.38
N ALA A 91 48.34 -5.24 0.10
CA ALA A 91 47.21 -4.77 0.90
C ALA A 91 47.29 -5.29 2.35
N ILE A 92 47.55 -6.60 2.52
CA ILE A 92 47.73 -7.22 3.84
C ILE A 92 48.89 -6.58 4.59
N LYS A 93 50.04 -6.38 3.92
CA LYS A 93 51.22 -5.73 4.53
C LYS A 93 50.91 -4.32 5.02
N HIS A 94 50.20 -3.51 4.24
CA HIS A 94 49.82 -2.16 4.65
C HIS A 94 48.83 -2.17 5.82
N ILE A 95 47.89 -3.11 5.86
CA ILE A 95 46.98 -3.27 6.99
C ILE A 95 47.74 -3.66 8.26
N HIS A 96 48.63 -4.66 8.19
CA HIS A 96 49.46 -5.06 9.33
C HIS A 96 50.34 -3.93 9.82
N TYR A 97 50.96 -3.16 8.92
CA TYR A 97 51.77 -2.01 9.30
C TYR A 97 50.99 -1.00 10.17
N VAL A 98 49.75 -0.67 9.78
CA VAL A 98 48.88 0.27 10.51
C VAL A 98 48.44 -0.30 11.87
N ILE A 99 48.23 -1.63 11.96
CA ILE A 99 47.92 -2.32 13.22
C ILE A 99 49.13 -2.34 14.16
N GLU A 100 50.31 -2.76 13.66
CA GLU A 100 51.54 -2.89 14.45
C GLU A 100 52.04 -1.56 15.02
N HIS A 101 51.77 -0.45 14.32
CA HIS A 101 52.15 0.89 14.76
C HIS A 101 51.04 1.58 15.58
N GLY A 102 49.99 0.86 15.99
CA GLY A 102 48.94 1.36 16.88
C GLY A 102 48.06 2.46 16.28
N VAL A 103 48.00 2.58 14.95
CA VAL A 103 47.12 3.55 14.27
C VAL A 103 45.67 3.10 14.33
N ILE A 104 45.43 1.77 14.31
CA ILE A 104 44.13 1.16 14.54
C ILE A 104 44.26 0.01 15.54
N ASP A 105 43.25 -0.14 16.41
CA ASP A 105 43.13 -1.29 17.31
C ASP A 105 42.10 -2.28 16.74
N ALA A 106 42.56 -3.17 15.86
CA ALA A 106 41.74 -4.19 15.24
C ALA A 106 42.58 -5.34 14.69
N GLN A 107 41.92 -6.46 14.38
CA GLN A 107 42.55 -7.64 13.79
C GLN A 107 42.06 -7.86 12.36
N LEU A 108 43.01 -8.12 11.46
CA LEU A 108 42.69 -8.62 10.12
C LEU A 108 42.35 -10.12 10.21
N LEU A 109 41.14 -10.48 9.81
CA LEU A 109 40.66 -11.86 9.82
C LEU A 109 40.57 -12.39 8.39
N GLN A 110 41.15 -13.56 8.16
CA GLN A 110 40.94 -14.33 6.93
C GLN A 110 39.63 -15.11 7.05
N GLY A 111 38.88 -15.14 5.96
CA GLY A 111 37.58 -15.80 5.87
C GLY A 111 36.41 -14.84 6.08
N ILE A 112 35.40 -15.00 5.22
CA ILE A 112 34.10 -14.33 5.36
C ILE A 112 33.05 -15.38 5.68
N GLU A 113 32.45 -15.25 6.86
CA GLU A 113 31.36 -16.13 7.30
C GLU A 113 30.18 -16.03 6.34
N LYS A 114 29.78 -17.19 5.79
CA LYS A 114 28.50 -17.30 5.10
C LYS A 114 27.43 -17.38 6.19
N PRO A 115 26.48 -16.42 6.25
CA PRO A 115 25.35 -16.58 7.15
C PRO A 115 24.64 -17.88 6.81
N GLN A 116 24.34 -18.68 7.83
CA GLN A 116 23.45 -19.82 7.66
C GLN A 116 22.10 -19.26 7.21
N LEU A 117 21.79 -19.41 5.92
CA LEU A 117 20.51 -19.00 5.37
C LEU A 117 19.44 -19.85 6.03
N ARG A 118 18.78 -19.32 7.07
CA ARG A 118 17.47 -19.82 7.49
C ARG A 118 16.57 -19.70 6.26
N PRO A 119 15.75 -20.71 5.93
CA PRO A 119 14.82 -20.61 4.81
C PRO A 119 13.84 -19.47 5.08
N GLY A 120 14.15 -18.26 4.62
CA GLY A 120 13.22 -17.15 4.61
C GLY A 120 12.05 -17.54 3.70
N LYS A 121 10.82 -17.14 4.06
CA LYS A 121 9.64 -17.32 3.19
C LYS A 121 10.03 -16.98 1.75
N SER A 122 9.94 -17.97 0.86
CA SER A 122 10.55 -17.88 -0.46
C SER A 122 10.04 -16.65 -1.20
N ALA A 123 10.85 -16.12 -2.13
CA ALA A 123 10.43 -15.02 -2.99
C ALA A 123 9.07 -15.33 -3.68
N ALA A 124 8.80 -16.60 -3.97
CA ALA A 124 7.51 -17.07 -4.49
C ALA A 124 6.34 -16.83 -3.52
N HIS A 125 6.53 -17.06 -2.21
CA HIS A 125 5.48 -16.77 -1.21
C HIS A 125 5.20 -15.27 -1.09
N ARG A 126 6.25 -14.43 -1.11
CA ARG A 126 6.09 -12.96 -1.10
C ARG A 126 5.36 -12.49 -2.36
N HIS A 127 5.75 -13.01 -3.52
CA HIS A 127 5.11 -12.72 -4.80
C HIS A 127 3.64 -13.17 -4.80
N ALA A 128 3.33 -14.39 -4.33
CA ALA A 128 1.96 -14.90 -4.24
C ALA A 128 1.08 -14.03 -3.33
N LYS A 129 1.61 -13.60 -2.17
CA LYS A 129 0.90 -12.68 -1.27
C LYS A 129 0.61 -11.33 -1.94
N MET A 130 1.59 -10.78 -2.66
CA MET A 130 1.44 -9.51 -3.38
C MET A 130 0.44 -9.63 -4.52
N LYS A 131 0.50 -10.72 -5.29
CA LYS A 131 -0.45 -11.02 -6.37
C LYS A 131 -1.89 -11.12 -5.82
N LYS A 132 -2.09 -11.88 -4.74
CA LYS A 132 -3.40 -11.98 -4.08
C LYS A 132 -3.96 -10.61 -3.67
N ARG A 133 -3.13 -9.73 -3.09
CA ARG A 133 -3.56 -8.36 -2.75
C ARG A 133 -3.91 -7.53 -3.99
N SER A 134 -3.14 -7.66 -5.06
CA SER A 134 -3.42 -7.00 -6.34
C SER A 134 -4.75 -7.46 -6.93
N ASP A 135 -4.99 -8.77 -6.96
CA ASP A 135 -6.22 -9.36 -7.48
C ASP A 135 -7.44 -8.89 -6.66
N THR A 136 -7.32 -8.87 -5.33
CA THR A 136 -8.35 -8.33 -4.44
C THR A 136 -8.64 -6.85 -4.73
N MET A 137 -7.60 -6.02 -4.88
CA MET A 137 -7.77 -4.59 -5.19
C MET A 137 -8.51 -4.40 -6.52
N ILE A 138 -8.12 -5.12 -7.58
CA ILE A 138 -8.79 -5.05 -8.89
C ILE A 138 -10.26 -5.46 -8.77
N ASN A 139 -10.55 -6.56 -8.09
CA ASN A 139 -11.92 -7.02 -7.86
C ASN A 139 -12.75 -5.99 -7.06
N ASN A 140 -12.14 -5.30 -6.10
CA ASN A 140 -12.82 -4.22 -5.38
C ASN A 140 -13.15 -3.04 -6.29
N VAL A 141 -12.24 -2.63 -7.18
CA VAL A 141 -12.50 -1.56 -8.15
C VAL A 141 -13.71 -1.92 -9.04
N VAL A 142 -13.74 -3.15 -9.56
CA VAL A 142 -14.86 -3.65 -10.37
C VAL A 142 -16.16 -3.60 -9.56
N ARG A 143 -16.16 -4.15 -8.33
CA ARG A 143 -17.35 -4.20 -7.47
C ARG A 143 -17.90 -2.81 -7.14
N VAL A 144 -17.03 -1.87 -6.75
CA VAL A 144 -17.44 -0.49 -6.43
C VAL A 144 -18.00 0.19 -7.68
N THR A 145 -17.37 0.02 -8.84
CA THR A 145 -17.85 0.58 -10.11
C THR A 145 -19.21 0.00 -10.50
N GLU A 146 -19.43 -1.31 -10.31
CA GLU A 146 -20.73 -1.94 -10.52
C GLU A 146 -21.80 -1.41 -9.57
N GLN A 147 -21.47 -1.18 -8.30
CA GLN A 147 -22.40 -0.58 -7.33
C GLN A 147 -22.84 0.81 -7.78
N PHE A 148 -21.89 1.69 -8.15
CA PHE A 148 -22.23 3.00 -8.69
C PHE A 148 -23.02 2.91 -10.01
N SER A 149 -22.74 1.92 -10.85
CA SER A 149 -23.52 1.68 -12.07
C SER A 149 -24.98 1.33 -11.75
N ARG A 150 -25.23 0.57 -10.68
CA ARG A 150 -26.59 0.27 -10.20
C ARG A 150 -27.28 1.52 -9.64
N ILE A 151 -26.59 2.34 -8.86
CA ILE A 151 -27.12 3.63 -8.35
C ILE A 151 -27.46 4.56 -9.52
N ASN A 152 -26.54 4.73 -10.48
CA ASN A 152 -26.77 5.53 -11.68
C ASN A 152 -27.95 5.03 -12.50
N ARG A 153 -28.09 3.71 -12.64
CA ARG A 153 -29.25 3.10 -13.31
C ARG A 153 -30.55 3.41 -12.58
N LEU A 154 -30.57 3.39 -11.26
CA LEU A 154 -31.73 3.77 -10.45
C LEU A 154 -32.09 5.25 -10.66
N LEU A 155 -31.11 6.15 -10.64
CA LEU A 155 -31.32 7.57 -10.94
C LEU A 155 -31.85 7.79 -12.36
N LEU A 156 -31.32 7.08 -13.35
CA LEU A 156 -31.83 7.15 -14.73
C LEU A 156 -33.27 6.61 -14.84
N ILE A 157 -33.61 5.54 -14.13
CA ILE A 157 -34.98 5.03 -14.08
C ILE A 157 -35.90 6.09 -13.47
N LEU A 158 -35.51 6.70 -12.35
CA LEU A 158 -36.26 7.78 -11.73
C LEU A 158 -36.43 8.96 -12.70
N LEU A 159 -35.39 9.34 -13.43
CA LEU A 159 -35.41 10.44 -14.40
C LEU A 159 -36.31 10.15 -15.61
N PHE A 160 -36.27 8.94 -16.18
CA PHE A 160 -37.03 8.61 -17.39
C PHE A 160 -38.44 8.07 -17.11
N LYS A 161 -38.71 7.60 -15.89
CA LYS A 161 -40.00 7.00 -15.48
C LYS A 161 -40.72 7.82 -14.42
N GLN A 162 -40.46 9.13 -14.34
CA GLN A 162 -41.11 10.07 -13.42
C GLN A 162 -42.65 10.02 -13.49
N HIS A 163 -43.20 9.74 -14.68
CA HIS A 163 -44.64 9.61 -14.92
C HIS A 163 -45.24 8.28 -14.44
N ARG A 164 -44.44 7.39 -13.84
CA ARG A 164 -44.89 6.09 -13.31
C ARG A 164 -44.57 5.89 -11.82
N LEU A 165 -43.68 6.71 -11.27
CA LEU A 165 -43.16 6.56 -9.92
C LEU A 165 -43.52 7.80 -9.12
N ARG A 166 -44.13 7.59 -7.94
CA ARG A 166 -44.44 8.65 -6.98
C ARG A 166 -43.30 8.75 -5.99
N TYR A 167 -42.43 9.73 -6.17
CA TYR A 167 -41.29 9.95 -5.30
C TYR A 167 -41.10 11.43 -4.98
N GLN A 168 -40.50 11.70 -3.82
CA GLN A 168 -40.06 13.01 -3.39
C GLN A 168 -38.78 12.86 -2.56
N TYR A 169 -37.84 13.79 -2.72
CA TYR A 169 -36.70 13.88 -1.82
C TYR A 169 -36.48 15.30 -1.33
N ASP A 170 -35.99 15.39 -0.10
CA ASP A 170 -35.51 16.61 0.51
C ASP A 170 -34.03 16.40 0.89
N ILE A 171 -33.29 17.49 1.00
CA ILE A 171 -31.89 17.47 1.44
C ILE A 171 -31.81 18.21 2.77
N GLU A 172 -31.41 17.49 3.82
CA GLU A 172 -31.20 18.03 5.17
C GLU A 172 -29.72 17.90 5.54
N GLY A 173 -29.00 19.01 5.53
CA GLY A 173 -27.55 19.01 5.71
C GLY A 173 -26.85 18.18 4.63
N ASN A 174 -26.23 17.07 5.03
CA ASN A 174 -25.55 16.14 4.13
C ASN A 174 -26.37 14.86 3.85
N THR A 175 -27.65 14.85 4.18
CA THR A 175 -28.51 13.65 4.06
C THR A 175 -29.67 13.92 3.11
N ILE A 176 -29.84 13.01 2.15
CA ILE A 176 -31.00 12.95 1.26
C ILE A 176 -32.08 12.10 1.93
N LEU A 177 -33.25 12.69 2.14
CA LEU A 177 -34.46 12.02 2.63
C LEU A 177 -35.33 11.61 1.44
N PHE A 178 -35.04 10.46 0.86
CA PHE A 178 -35.70 9.97 -0.36
C PHE A 178 -36.93 9.15 -0.01
N ARG A 179 -38.13 9.63 -0.35
CA ARG A 179 -39.41 8.95 -0.11
C ARG A 179 -40.03 8.47 -1.41
N ILE A 180 -40.60 7.27 -1.34
CA ILE A 180 -41.36 6.63 -2.42
C ILE A 180 -42.72 6.24 -1.86
N ALA A 181 -43.79 6.62 -2.55
CA ALA A 181 -45.14 6.12 -2.27
C ALA A 181 -45.38 4.85 -3.09
N ASP A 182 -45.25 3.69 -2.45
CA ASP A 182 -45.50 2.37 -3.04
C ASP A 182 -46.35 1.50 -2.09
N ASN A 183 -47.38 0.84 -2.63
CA ASN A 183 -48.31 -0.01 -1.89
C ASN A 183 -47.75 -1.43 -1.64
N ARG A 184 -46.53 -1.75 -2.07
CA ARG A 184 -46.07 -3.15 -2.22
C ARG A 184 -44.64 -3.45 -1.78
N THR A 185 -43.90 -2.53 -1.19
CA THR A 185 -42.49 -2.78 -0.85
C THR A 185 -42.38 -3.76 0.32
N ASP A 186 -41.97 -5.01 0.03
CA ASP A 186 -41.52 -5.97 1.04
C ASP A 186 -40.23 -5.44 1.70
N GLN A 187 -40.08 -5.62 3.02
CA GLN A 187 -38.88 -5.24 3.78
C GLN A 187 -37.59 -5.80 3.14
N ARG A 188 -37.65 -6.97 2.48
CA ARG A 188 -36.49 -7.54 1.78
C ARG A 188 -35.99 -6.68 0.63
N ASP A 189 -36.89 -6.00 -0.08
CA ASP A 189 -36.53 -5.16 -1.22
C ASP A 189 -35.94 -3.82 -0.76
N ALA A 190 -36.43 -3.29 0.36
CA ALA A 190 -35.85 -2.12 1.01
C ALA A 190 -34.38 -2.32 1.41
N HIS A 191 -34.06 -3.47 2.00
CA HIS A 191 -32.68 -3.80 2.36
C HIS A 191 -31.76 -3.98 1.13
N LYS A 192 -32.29 -4.40 -0.02
CA LYS A 192 -31.50 -4.51 -1.26
C LYS A 192 -31.04 -3.13 -1.73
N ILE A 193 -31.92 -2.13 -1.69
CA ILE A 193 -31.58 -0.75 -2.06
C ILE A 193 -30.57 -0.18 -1.07
N MET A 194 -30.77 -0.36 0.24
CA MET A 194 -29.81 0.08 1.26
C MET A 194 -28.40 -0.46 1.00
N ARG A 195 -28.27 -1.76 0.68
CA ARG A 195 -26.97 -2.40 0.38
C ARG A 195 -26.29 -1.84 -0.88
N MET A 196 -26.99 -1.14 -1.76
CA MET A 196 -26.37 -0.47 -2.91
C MET A 196 -25.42 0.65 -2.49
N PHE A 197 -25.68 1.26 -1.32
CA PHE A 197 -24.89 2.37 -0.76
C PHE A 197 -23.81 1.90 0.24
N SER A 198 -23.60 0.58 0.33
CA SER A 198 -22.56 -0.01 1.19
C SER A 198 -21.31 -0.35 0.39
N PHE A 199 -20.22 0.38 0.62
CA PHE A 199 -18.96 0.21 -0.08
C PHE A 199 -17.93 -0.42 0.85
N PHE A 200 -17.41 -1.58 0.46
CA PHE A 200 -16.27 -2.21 1.13
C PHE A 200 -15.06 -2.10 0.21
N ILE A 201 -13.92 -1.64 0.75
CA ILE A 201 -12.69 -1.46 0.00
C ILE A 201 -11.55 -2.12 0.74
N GLU A 202 -10.79 -2.90 -0.02
CA GLU A 202 -9.51 -3.47 0.41
C GLU A 202 -8.47 -3.15 -0.67
N ASP A 203 -7.44 -2.39 -0.29
CA ASP A 203 -6.28 -2.10 -1.12
C ASP A 203 -4.97 -2.30 -0.33
N PHE A 204 -3.84 -1.81 -0.83
CA PHE A 204 -2.55 -1.98 -0.15
C PHE A 204 -2.41 -1.21 1.17
N ARG A 205 -3.24 -0.19 1.41
CA ARG A 205 -3.17 0.75 2.55
C ARG A 205 -4.46 0.83 3.37
N TYR A 206 -5.59 0.39 2.82
CA TYR A 206 -6.92 0.56 3.37
C TYR A 206 -7.67 -0.77 3.40
N LEU A 207 -8.37 -1.01 4.51
CA LEU A 207 -9.33 -2.09 4.67
C LEU A 207 -10.49 -1.54 5.50
N GLY A 208 -11.65 -1.37 4.89
CA GLY A 208 -12.78 -0.76 5.57
C GLY A 208 -14.05 -0.82 4.74
N GLY A 209 -15.18 -0.62 5.41
CA GLY A 209 -16.47 -0.50 4.76
C GLY A 209 -17.28 0.63 5.36
N THR A 210 -17.96 1.36 4.49
CA THR A 210 -18.84 2.48 4.86
C THR A 210 -20.19 2.26 4.18
N ASN A 211 -21.28 2.43 4.92
CA ASN A 211 -22.62 2.43 4.37
C ASN A 211 -23.19 3.84 4.45
N TYR A 212 -23.48 4.43 3.30
CA TYR A 212 -24.03 5.78 3.20
C TYR A 212 -25.55 5.79 3.21
N CYS A 213 -26.23 4.65 3.30
CA CYS A 213 -27.66 4.63 3.63
C CYS A 213 -27.83 4.36 5.12
N SER A 214 -28.06 5.42 5.89
CA SER A 214 -28.10 5.42 7.35
C SER A 214 -29.38 4.84 7.93
N GLY A 215 -30.45 4.73 7.13
CA GLY A 215 -31.68 4.08 7.56
C GLY A 215 -32.72 3.94 6.46
N VAL A 216 -33.65 3.00 6.69
CA VAL A 216 -34.85 2.83 5.89
C VAL A 216 -36.06 2.76 6.82
N PHE A 217 -37.05 3.60 6.58
CA PHE A 217 -38.26 3.73 7.38
C PHE A 217 -39.48 3.48 6.52
N GLY A 218 -40.48 2.80 7.05
CA GLY A 218 -41.75 2.55 6.37
C GLY A 218 -42.91 2.97 7.24
N GLU A 219 -43.86 3.73 6.69
CA GLU A 219 -45.11 4.08 7.35
C GLU A 219 -46.24 4.10 6.32
N GLY A 220 -47.26 3.26 6.54
CA GLY A 220 -48.36 3.09 5.59
C GLY A 220 -47.86 2.67 4.21
N THR A 221 -48.02 3.55 3.22
CA THR A 221 -47.65 3.34 1.81
C THR A 221 -46.38 4.08 1.42
N VAL A 222 -45.67 4.67 2.38
CA VAL A 222 -44.46 5.46 2.14
C VAL A 222 -43.25 4.73 2.70
N THR A 223 -42.20 4.60 1.87
CA THR A 223 -40.88 4.15 2.30
C THR A 223 -39.89 5.29 2.14
N GLN A 224 -39.14 5.61 3.20
CA GLN A 224 -38.08 6.62 3.23
C GLN A 224 -36.71 5.97 3.34
N TYR A 225 -35.77 6.39 2.51
CA TYR A 225 -34.35 6.06 2.58
C TYR A 225 -33.57 7.31 2.97
N ASN A 226 -32.76 7.20 4.02
CA ASN A 226 -31.85 8.26 4.42
C ASN A 226 -30.49 7.94 3.81
N VAL A 227 -30.04 8.76 2.86
CA VAL A 227 -28.79 8.54 2.13
C VAL A 227 -27.87 9.74 2.30
N GLU A 228 -26.72 9.53 2.92
CA GLU A 228 -25.68 10.54 3.07
C GLU A 228 -24.99 10.84 1.73
N LEU A 229 -24.80 12.12 1.45
CA LEU A 229 -24.04 12.59 0.30
C LEU A 229 -22.57 12.27 0.49
N ILE A 230 -22.07 11.37 -0.35
CA ILE A 230 -20.70 10.86 -0.29
C ILE A 230 -19.70 11.97 -0.62
N SER A 231 -20.03 12.97 -1.45
CA SER A 231 -19.16 14.13 -1.69
C SER A 231 -18.82 14.94 -0.45
N GLY A 232 -19.71 14.92 0.56
CA GLY A 232 -19.50 15.63 1.82
C GLY A 232 -18.59 14.89 2.80
N ASP A 233 -18.26 13.63 2.52
CA ASP A 233 -17.39 12.81 3.36
C ASP A 233 -15.91 13.02 2.96
N HIS A 234 -15.19 13.79 3.78
CA HIS A 234 -13.76 14.06 3.57
C HIS A 234 -12.86 12.85 3.85
N ASP A 235 -13.36 11.83 4.54
CA ASP A 235 -12.65 10.60 4.85
C ASP A 235 -13.00 9.48 3.86
N ALA A 236 -13.89 9.75 2.91
CA ALA A 236 -14.27 8.81 1.86
C ALA A 236 -13.04 8.36 1.08
N HIS A 237 -12.97 7.06 0.81
CA HIS A 237 -11.90 6.51 -0.02
C HIS A 237 -11.89 7.20 -1.41
N PRO A 238 -10.72 7.58 -1.96
CA PRO A 238 -10.63 8.40 -3.18
C PRO A 238 -11.42 7.86 -4.38
N LEU A 239 -11.44 6.54 -4.57
CA LEU A 239 -12.23 5.89 -5.62
C LEU A 239 -13.75 6.14 -5.45
N VAL A 240 -14.24 6.00 -4.21
CA VAL A 240 -15.65 6.20 -3.88
C VAL A 240 -16.01 7.67 -4.00
N ALA A 241 -15.19 8.57 -3.47
CA ALA A 241 -15.37 10.02 -3.62
C ALA A 241 -15.43 10.45 -5.10
N TYR A 242 -14.51 9.93 -5.93
CA TYR A 242 -14.52 10.22 -7.36
C TYR A 242 -15.79 9.74 -8.05
N LEU A 243 -16.19 8.47 -7.86
CA LEU A 243 -17.39 7.93 -8.50
C LEU A 243 -18.67 8.59 -7.98
N ALA A 244 -18.74 8.90 -6.69
CA ALA A 244 -19.81 9.66 -6.09
C ALA A 244 -19.98 11.03 -6.75
N SER A 245 -18.89 11.78 -6.96
CA SER A 245 -18.95 13.08 -7.62
C SER A 245 -19.56 13.00 -9.03
N GLN A 246 -19.38 11.88 -9.74
CA GLN A 246 -19.99 11.66 -11.05
C GLN A 246 -21.48 11.30 -10.92
N THR A 247 -21.83 10.45 -9.97
CA THR A 247 -23.22 10.09 -9.66
C THR A 247 -24.04 11.29 -9.18
N GLU A 248 -23.47 12.18 -8.39
CA GLU A 248 -24.13 13.39 -7.91
C GLU A 248 -24.46 14.38 -9.03
N ARG A 249 -23.59 14.48 -10.06
CA ARG A 249 -23.92 15.27 -11.25
C ARG A 249 -25.18 14.75 -11.96
N LEU A 250 -25.42 13.44 -11.91
CA LEU A 250 -26.65 12.84 -12.43
C LEU A 250 -27.82 13.06 -11.48
N PHE A 251 -27.61 12.90 -10.17
CA PHE A 251 -28.62 13.18 -9.15
C PHE A 251 -29.11 14.63 -9.21
N ASN A 252 -28.23 15.61 -9.42
CA ASN A 252 -28.57 17.03 -9.53
C ASN A 252 -29.47 17.36 -10.74
N LYS A 253 -29.63 16.42 -11.69
CA LYS A 253 -30.58 16.55 -12.80
C LYS A 253 -31.96 15.94 -12.49
N LEU A 254 -32.06 15.17 -11.41
CA LEU A 254 -33.32 14.59 -10.97
C LEU A 254 -34.19 15.67 -10.33
N PRO A 255 -35.46 15.83 -10.74
CA PRO A 255 -36.39 16.71 -10.05
C PRO A 255 -36.63 16.22 -8.61
N SER A 256 -36.71 17.15 -7.66
CA SER A 256 -36.95 16.87 -6.23
C SER A 256 -38.24 16.11 -5.96
N ARG A 257 -39.24 16.21 -6.84
CA ARG A 257 -40.48 15.46 -6.79
C ARG A 257 -40.92 14.98 -8.17
N SER A 258 -41.56 13.82 -8.20
CA SER A 258 -42.24 13.33 -9.40
C SER A 258 -43.47 14.17 -9.75
N ALA A 259 -43.79 14.27 -11.04
CA ALA A 259 -44.98 14.99 -11.52
C ALA A 259 -46.31 14.33 -11.14
N LEU A 260 -46.29 13.07 -10.67
CA LEU A 260 -47.47 12.32 -10.25
C LEU A 260 -47.96 12.67 -8.84
N LEU A 261 -47.16 13.39 -8.05
CA LEU A 261 -47.53 13.76 -6.69
C LEU A 261 -48.46 14.96 -6.72
N MET A 262 -49.68 14.75 -6.22
CA MET A 262 -50.68 15.81 -5.98
C MET A 262 -50.37 16.56 -4.68
N GLU A 263 -49.85 15.85 -3.68
CA GLU A 263 -49.48 16.35 -2.36
C GLU A 263 -48.08 15.86 -2.00
N ASP A 264 -47.42 16.56 -1.08
CA ASP A 264 -46.08 16.21 -0.64
C ASP A 264 -46.08 14.95 0.24
N LEU A 265 -45.04 14.13 0.11
CA LEU A 265 -44.89 12.92 0.93
C LEU A 265 -44.40 13.25 2.34
N PRO A 266 -45.00 12.67 3.39
CA PRO A 266 -44.60 12.94 4.76
C PRO A 266 -43.15 12.51 5.00
N ILE A 267 -42.40 13.34 5.73
CA ILE A 267 -41.09 12.95 6.27
C ILE A 267 -41.32 11.98 7.43
N LEU A 268 -40.66 10.82 7.36
CA LEU A 268 -40.71 9.81 8.40
C LEU A 268 -39.59 10.10 9.42
N GLU A 269 -39.99 10.62 10.57
CA GLU A 269 -39.12 10.91 11.71
C GLU A 269 -38.82 9.63 12.50
N SER A 270 -37.54 9.34 12.72
CA SER A 270 -37.07 8.18 13.52
C SER A 270 -37.62 8.19 14.95
N SER A 271 -37.89 9.38 15.51
CA SER A 271 -38.44 9.55 16.86
C SER A 271 -39.95 9.27 16.98
N ARG A 272 -40.72 9.45 15.90
CA ARG A 272 -42.18 9.22 15.89
C ARG A 272 -42.55 7.74 15.75
N ILE A 273 -41.74 6.97 15.02
CA ILE A 273 -41.95 5.53 14.84
C ILE A 273 -41.65 4.78 16.16
N LEU A 274 -40.58 5.14 16.87
CA LEU A 274 -40.29 4.61 18.21
C LEU A 274 -41.40 4.94 19.23
N ARG A 275 -41.99 6.14 19.19
CA ARG A 275 -43.12 6.48 20.08
C ARG A 275 -44.39 5.72 19.75
N ARG A 276 -44.70 5.44 18.48
CA ARG A 276 -45.89 4.63 18.12
C ARG A 276 -45.71 3.15 18.42
N VAL A 277 -44.50 2.61 18.28
CA VAL A 277 -44.21 1.23 18.70
C VAL A 277 -44.33 1.10 20.22
N LEU A 278 -43.84 2.09 20.98
CA LEU A 278 -43.96 2.10 22.45
C LEU A 278 -45.38 2.40 22.95
N GLN A 279 -46.22 3.10 22.19
CA GLN A 279 -47.61 3.38 22.56
C GLN A 279 -48.59 2.25 22.18
N ASN A 280 -48.24 1.41 21.20
CA ASN A 280 -49.07 0.26 20.83
C ASN A 280 -48.81 -0.98 21.71
N ASP A 281 -47.76 -0.99 22.53
CA ASP A 281 -47.52 -2.03 23.54
C ASP A 281 -48.27 -1.74 24.88
N ASP A 282 -48.96 -0.60 24.99
CA ASP A 282 -49.74 -0.20 26.17
C ASP A 282 -51.28 -0.38 25.99
N GLU A 283 -51.74 -0.91 24.85
CA GLU A 283 -53.17 -1.15 24.56
C GLU A 283 -53.53 -2.61 24.17
N ASP A 284 -52.82 -3.61 24.70
CA ASP A 284 -53.29 -5.02 24.75
C ASP A 284 -53.29 -5.58 26.18
#